data_AF-A0A955C9I4-F1
#
_entry.id   AF-A0A955C9I4-F1
#
_cell.length_a   1.000
_cell.length_b   1.000
_cell.length_c   1.000
_cell.angle_alpha   90.00
_cell.angle_beta   90.00
_cell.angle_gamma   90.00
#
_symmetry.space_group_name_H-M   'P 1'
#
loop_
_entity.id
_entity.type
_entity.pdbx_description
1 polymer ?
#
loop_
_entity_poly.entity_id
_entity_poly.type
_entity_poly.pdbx_seq_one_letter_code
_entity_poly.pdbx_strand_id
1 'polypeptide(L)'
;MIINMQNVKVANDAARDILFMFHDMTYFYGAFGGTIDVGTFDAFQFLDPIFEESSGLEGEVDAELLRRGSCVAILCQMHDELCRGNPSVCKSRLWEMTAQKRREGLFDFDETLSAVVDAGLAFDDCKFFDGLPVIYDRFVMYFWKKWAAE
;
A
#
# COMPACT_ATOMS: atom_id res chain seq x y z
N MET A 1 6.10 10.20 6.08
CA MET A 1 6.66 10.23 7.47
C MET A 1 8.15 10.53 7.37
N ILE A 2 8.69 11.35 8.28
CA ILE A 2 10.15 11.51 8.39
C ILE A 2 10.67 10.38 9.30
N ILE A 3 11.54 9.53 8.75
CA ILE A 3 12.15 8.38 9.43
C ILE A 3 13.47 8.84 10.06
N ASN A 4 13.64 8.60 11.36
CA ASN A 4 14.80 8.97 12.16
C ASN A 4 15.07 7.92 13.26
N MET A 5 16.13 8.13 14.06
CA MET A 5 16.57 7.17 15.08
C MET A 5 15.50 6.84 16.13
N GLN A 6 14.54 7.74 16.36
CA GLN A 6 13.49 7.55 17.33
C GLN A 6 12.35 6.67 16.80
N ASN A 7 12.16 6.60 15.48
CA ASN A 7 11.03 5.91 14.87
C ASN A 7 11.41 4.85 13.82
N VAL A 8 12.70 4.61 13.57
CA VAL A 8 13.19 3.59 12.63
C VAL A 8 12.68 2.19 12.95
N LYS A 9 12.47 1.87 14.23
CA LYS A 9 11.84 0.61 14.62
C LYS A 9 10.41 0.48 14.10
N VAL A 10 9.64 1.57 14.11
CA VAL A 10 8.26 1.59 13.59
C VAL A 10 8.27 1.36 12.08
N ALA A 11 9.22 1.97 11.36
CA ALA A 11 9.40 1.75 9.94
C ALA A 11 9.78 0.29 9.62
N ASN A 12 10.68 -0.32 10.40
CA ASN A 12 11.02 -1.74 10.28
C ASN A 12 9.84 -2.67 10.57
N ASP A 13 9.08 -2.39 11.63
CA ASP A 13 7.89 -3.16 11.97
C ASP A 13 6.85 -3.08 10.85
N ALA A 14 6.65 -1.90 10.24
CA ALA A 14 5.78 -1.72 9.07
C ALA A 14 6.29 -2.46 7.83
N ALA A 15 7.60 -2.39 7.55
CA ALA A 15 8.21 -3.14 6.44
C ALA A 15 8.00 -4.66 6.61
N ARG A 16 8.15 -5.18 7.83
CA ARG A 16 7.88 -6.58 8.14
C ARG A 16 6.41 -6.94 7.92
N ASP A 17 5.47 -6.12 8.39
CA ASP A 17 4.03 -6.34 8.17
C ASP A 17 3.70 -6.33 6.66
N ILE A 18 4.30 -5.43 5.87
CA ILE A 18 4.17 -5.41 4.41
C ILE A 18 4.71 -6.70 3.76
N LEU A 19 5.85 -7.21 4.22
CA LEU A 19 6.43 -8.45 3.69
C LEU A 19 5.53 -9.65 3.98
N PHE A 20 4.93 -9.73 5.16
CA PHE A 20 3.91 -10.74 5.47
C PHE A 20 2.69 -10.62 4.56
N MET A 21 2.18 -9.40 4.36
CA MET A 21 1.08 -9.14 3.43
C MET A 21 1.42 -9.60 2.00
N PHE A 22 2.61 -9.25 1.49
CA PHE A 22 3.05 -9.68 0.16
C PHE A 22 3.23 -11.20 0.07
N HIS A 23 3.73 -11.83 1.14
CA HIS A 23 3.82 -13.29 1.21
C HIS A 23 2.42 -13.92 1.14
N ASP A 24 1.45 -13.41 1.89
CA ASP A 24 0.08 -13.93 1.87
C ASP A 24 -0.56 -13.79 0.48
N MET A 25 -0.43 -12.60 -0.13
CA MET A 25 -0.93 -12.34 -1.47
C MET A 25 -0.33 -13.26 -2.52
N THR A 26 0.94 -13.65 -2.39
CA THR A 26 1.62 -14.51 -3.37
C THR A 26 1.40 -15.99 -3.12
N TYR A 27 1.50 -16.43 -1.88
CA TYR A 27 1.49 -17.84 -1.52
C TYR A 27 0.08 -18.41 -1.37
N PHE A 28 -0.86 -17.66 -0.79
CA PHE A 28 -2.22 -18.16 -0.53
C PHE A 28 -3.23 -17.74 -1.60
N TYR A 29 -3.09 -16.53 -2.17
CA TYR A 29 -4.11 -15.97 -3.07
C TYR A 29 -3.68 -15.89 -4.54
N GLY A 30 -2.40 -15.60 -4.81
CA GLY A 30 -1.91 -15.28 -6.15
C GLY A 30 -2.46 -13.97 -6.74
N ALA A 31 -3.08 -13.11 -5.92
CA ALA A 31 -3.73 -11.86 -6.34
C ALA A 31 -4.08 -10.98 -5.11
N PHE A 32 -4.76 -9.85 -5.35
CA PHE A 32 -5.61 -9.22 -4.33
C PHE A 32 -6.72 -10.21 -3.93
N GLY A 33 -7.10 -10.21 -2.66
CA GLY A 33 -8.02 -11.20 -2.11
C GLY A 33 -8.78 -10.65 -0.91
N GLY A 34 -9.98 -11.20 -0.70
CA GLY A 34 -10.74 -10.92 0.51
C GLY A 34 -9.99 -11.47 1.71
N THR A 35 -9.79 -10.67 2.76
CA THR A 35 -9.14 -11.06 4.04
C THR A 35 -7.61 -11.15 4.05
N ILE A 36 -6.91 -10.48 3.13
CA ILE A 36 -5.46 -10.31 3.27
C ILE A 36 -5.16 -9.57 4.59
N ASP A 37 -4.28 -10.14 5.41
CA ASP A 37 -3.80 -9.48 6.62
C ASP A 37 -2.81 -8.36 6.23
N VAL A 38 -3.22 -7.12 6.47
CA VAL A 38 -2.41 -5.93 6.19
C VAL A 38 -1.58 -5.49 7.40
N GLY A 39 -1.59 -6.27 8.49
CA GLY A 39 -0.88 -5.94 9.72
C GLY A 39 -1.52 -4.80 10.52
N THR A 40 -0.74 -4.20 11.41
CA THR A 40 -1.24 -3.19 12.37
C THR A 40 -0.71 -1.77 12.13
N PHE A 41 0.17 -1.61 11.14
CA PHE A 41 0.76 -0.32 10.83
C PHE A 41 -0.23 0.63 10.15
N ASP A 42 0.00 1.94 10.30
CA ASP A 42 -0.79 2.96 9.61
C ASP A 42 -0.19 3.24 8.23
N ALA A 43 -0.76 2.62 7.19
CA ALA A 43 -0.30 2.75 5.82
C ALA A 43 -0.25 4.21 5.33
N PHE A 44 -1.13 5.09 5.80
CA PHE A 44 -1.13 6.49 5.39
C PHE A 44 0.13 7.25 5.84
N GLN A 45 0.84 6.77 6.87
CA GLN A 45 2.08 7.41 7.34
C GLN A 45 3.26 7.21 6.37
N PHE A 46 3.22 6.11 5.60
CA PHE A 46 4.33 5.63 4.79
C PHE A 46 4.10 5.80 3.28
N LEU A 47 3.06 6.54 2.86
CA LEU A 47 2.85 6.90 1.44
C LEU A 47 3.92 7.82 0.84
N ASP A 48 4.68 8.50 1.70
CA ASP A 48 5.85 9.30 1.33
C ASP A 48 6.88 9.25 2.48
N PRO A 49 7.65 8.15 2.57
CA PRO A 49 8.67 7.99 3.58
C PRO A 49 9.95 8.74 3.18
N ILE A 50 10.42 9.63 4.04
CA ILE A 50 11.62 10.44 3.83
C ILE A 50 12.58 10.17 4.99
N PHE A 51 13.85 9.91 4.73
CA PHE A 51 14.86 9.77 5.79
C PHE A 51 15.36 11.14 6.24
N GLU A 52 15.54 11.32 7.54
CA GLU A 52 16.24 12.48 8.08
C GLU A 52 17.72 12.41 7.64
N GLU A 53 18.19 13.42 6.91
CA GLU A 53 19.53 13.45 6.27
C GLU A 53 20.68 13.17 7.25
N SER A 54 20.55 13.58 8.52
CA SER A 54 21.58 13.40 9.55
C SER A 54 21.50 12.08 10.32
N SER A 55 20.53 11.22 10.02
CA SER A 55 20.27 10.01 10.81
C SER A 55 21.21 8.85 10.50
N GLY A 56 21.83 8.82 9.31
CA GLY A 56 22.67 7.71 8.87
C GLY A 56 21.90 6.39 8.66
N LEU A 57 20.57 6.46 8.56
CA LEU A 57 19.66 5.31 8.43
C LEU A 57 19.42 4.86 6.98
N GLU A 58 20.12 5.49 6.02
CA GLU A 58 20.03 5.11 4.62
C GLU A 58 20.42 3.64 4.44
N GLY A 59 19.48 2.82 3.98
CA GLY A 59 19.67 1.38 3.80
C GLY A 59 19.27 0.51 5.00
N GLU A 60 18.89 1.08 6.15
CA GLU A 60 18.32 0.28 7.25
C GLU A 60 16.88 -0.16 6.95
N VAL A 61 16.12 0.65 6.21
CA VAL A 61 14.75 0.35 5.81
C VAL A 61 14.57 0.70 4.34
N ASP A 62 13.85 -0.14 3.60
CA ASP A 62 13.53 0.12 2.19
C ASP A 62 12.32 1.07 2.10
N ALA A 63 12.58 2.34 1.75
CA ALA A 63 11.54 3.35 1.54
C ALA A 63 10.63 3.05 0.34
N GLU A 64 11.13 2.40 -0.70
CA GLU A 64 10.33 2.00 -1.86
C GLU A 64 9.35 0.89 -1.47
N LEU A 65 9.81 -0.09 -0.69
CA LEU A 65 8.96 -1.13 -0.10
C LEU A 65 7.89 -0.51 0.80
N LEU A 66 8.25 0.39 1.70
CA LEU A 66 7.29 1.09 2.56
C LEU A 66 6.24 1.82 1.74
N ARG A 67 6.65 2.59 0.74
CA ARG A 67 5.74 3.38 -0.09
C ARG A 67 4.78 2.51 -0.88
N ARG A 68 5.30 1.56 -1.66
CA ARG A 68 4.48 0.68 -2.49
C ARG A 68 3.63 -0.28 -1.67
N GLY A 69 4.20 -0.87 -0.62
CA GLY A 69 3.49 -1.74 0.29
C GLY A 69 2.34 -1.03 1.00
N SER A 70 2.52 0.23 1.40
CA SER A 70 1.44 1.03 1.99
C SER A 70 0.30 1.28 1.01
N CYS A 71 0.61 1.55 -0.26
CA CYS A 71 -0.42 1.66 -1.29
C CYS A 71 -1.18 0.34 -1.47
N VAL A 72 -0.48 -0.80 -1.51
CA VAL A 72 -1.12 -2.12 -1.60
C VAL A 72 -2.02 -2.38 -0.39
N ALA A 73 -1.56 -2.09 0.82
CA ALA A 73 -2.35 -2.25 2.04
C ALA A 73 -3.67 -1.45 2.00
N ILE A 74 -3.61 -0.18 1.56
CA ILE A 74 -4.81 0.66 1.38
C ILE A 74 -5.75 0.05 0.34
N LEU A 75 -5.23 -0.41 -0.80
CA LEU A 75 -6.04 -1.04 -1.85
C LEU A 75 -6.67 -2.37 -1.39
N CYS A 76 -5.97 -3.18 -0.58
CA CYS A 76 -6.52 -4.39 0.03
C CYS A 76 -7.69 -4.05 0.96
N GLN A 77 -7.56 -3.03 1.81
CA GLN A 77 -8.64 -2.60 2.68
C GLN A 77 -9.83 -2.06 1.89
N MET A 78 -9.59 -1.31 0.81
CA MET A 78 -10.65 -0.82 -0.09
C MET A 78 -11.37 -1.97 -0.79
N HIS A 79 -10.61 -2.95 -1.31
CA HIS A 79 -11.16 -4.17 -1.90
C HIS A 79 -12.08 -4.89 -0.90
N ASP A 80 -11.63 -5.11 0.33
CA ASP A 80 -12.43 -5.75 1.39
C ASP A 80 -13.73 -5.00 1.69
N GLU A 81 -13.68 -3.67 1.79
CA GLU A 81 -14.86 -2.84 2.05
C GLU A 81 -15.87 -2.87 0.90
N LEU A 82 -15.40 -2.84 -0.36
CA LEU A 82 -16.25 -2.94 -1.55
C LEU A 82 -16.88 -4.34 -1.67
N CYS A 83 -16.11 -5.41 -1.51
CA CYS A 83 -16.61 -6.79 -1.60
C CYS A 83 -17.65 -7.12 -0.51
N ARG A 84 -17.54 -6.50 0.68
CA ARG A 84 -18.54 -6.66 1.76
C ARG A 84 -19.86 -5.94 1.47
N GLY A 85 -19.93 -5.11 0.42
CA GLY A 85 -21.13 -4.37 0.05
C GLY A 85 -21.58 -3.38 1.13
N ASN A 86 -20.64 -2.83 1.90
CA ASN A 86 -20.98 -1.97 3.03
C ASN A 86 -21.60 -0.64 2.51
N PRO A 87 -22.86 -0.32 2.85
CA PRO A 87 -23.57 0.82 2.28
C PRO A 87 -23.04 2.18 2.75
N SER A 88 -22.08 2.21 3.70
CA SER A 88 -21.48 3.43 4.25
C SER A 88 -20.00 3.60 3.94
N VAL A 89 -19.46 2.85 2.97
CA VAL A 89 -18.03 2.86 2.61
C VAL A 89 -17.52 4.26 2.25
N CYS A 90 -18.34 5.08 1.58
CA CYS A 90 -18.01 6.48 1.26
C CYS A 90 -17.81 7.40 2.48
N LYS A 91 -18.17 6.95 3.69
CA LYS A 91 -17.99 7.68 4.95
C LYS A 91 -16.99 6.98 5.88
N SER A 92 -16.30 5.94 5.42
CA SER A 92 -15.27 5.30 6.21
C SER A 92 -14.04 6.20 6.26
N ARG A 93 -13.33 6.16 7.39
CA ARG A 93 -12.04 6.87 7.56
C ARG A 93 -11.07 6.53 6.43
N LEU A 94 -11.11 5.29 5.94
CA LEU A 94 -10.30 4.81 4.82
C LEU A 94 -10.57 5.62 3.54
N TRP A 95 -11.83 5.83 3.16
CA TRP A 95 -12.17 6.63 1.97
C TRP A 95 -11.80 8.10 2.13
N GLU A 96 -12.10 8.70 3.29
CA GLU A 96 -11.78 10.10 3.55
C GLU A 96 -10.27 10.36 3.48
N MET A 97 -9.48 9.52 4.13
CA MET A 97 -8.02 9.60 4.13
C MET A 97 -7.46 9.31 2.74
N THR A 98 -7.95 8.30 2.04
CA THR A 98 -7.50 7.98 0.67
C THR A 98 -7.77 9.14 -0.28
N ALA A 99 -8.96 9.73 -0.22
CA ALA A 99 -9.31 10.89 -1.04
C ALA A 99 -8.43 12.11 -0.70
N GLN A 100 -8.12 12.33 0.58
CA GLN A 100 -7.20 13.38 0.99
C GLN A 100 -5.79 13.14 0.43
N LYS A 101 -5.22 11.96 0.65
CA LYS A 101 -3.87 11.62 0.19
C LYS A 101 -3.73 11.58 -1.32
N ARG A 102 -4.82 11.24 -2.02
CA ARG A 102 -4.94 11.36 -3.47
C ARG A 102 -4.86 12.79 -3.95
N ARG A 103 -5.52 13.75 -3.29
CA ARG A 103 -5.42 15.19 -3.59
C ARG A 103 -4.06 15.79 -3.27
N GLU A 104 -3.37 15.25 -2.27
CA GLU A 104 -1.98 15.61 -1.92
C GLU A 104 -0.96 15.04 -2.91
N GLY A 105 -1.38 14.23 -3.89
CA GLY A 105 -0.52 13.66 -4.93
C GLY A 105 0.34 12.48 -4.47
N LEU A 106 0.06 11.90 -3.29
CA LEU A 106 0.92 10.85 -2.73
C LEU A 106 0.91 9.53 -3.51
N PHE A 107 -0.07 9.35 -4.41
CA PHE A 107 -0.19 8.19 -5.30
C PHE A 107 0.38 8.46 -6.71
N ASP A 108 0.73 9.70 -7.06
CA ASP A 108 1.07 10.11 -8.44
C ASP A 108 2.45 9.64 -8.94
N PHE A 109 3.16 8.86 -8.13
CA PHE A 109 4.43 8.24 -8.53
C PHE A 109 4.25 7.06 -9.50
N ASP A 110 3.02 6.56 -9.67
CA ASP A 110 2.67 5.58 -10.68
C ASP A 110 1.27 5.88 -11.25
N GLU A 111 1.18 6.07 -12.57
CA GLU A 111 -0.07 6.43 -13.25
C GLU A 111 -1.15 5.36 -13.13
N THR A 112 -0.77 4.08 -13.10
CA THR A 112 -1.71 2.97 -12.94
C THR A 112 -2.27 2.97 -11.53
N LEU A 113 -1.43 3.19 -10.52
CA LEU A 113 -1.87 3.33 -9.14
C LEU A 113 -2.85 4.48 -8.97
N SER A 114 -2.53 5.68 -9.48
CA SER A 114 -3.44 6.82 -9.41
C SER A 114 -4.79 6.53 -10.07
N ALA A 115 -4.78 5.88 -11.25
CA ALA A 115 -6.01 5.49 -11.93
C ALA A 115 -6.86 4.49 -11.14
N VAL A 116 -6.23 3.50 -10.48
CA VAL A 116 -6.92 2.52 -9.64
C VAL A 116 -7.50 3.18 -8.39
N VAL A 117 -6.74 4.07 -7.74
CA VAL A 117 -7.23 4.84 -6.58
C VAL A 117 -8.42 5.72 -6.98
N ASP A 118 -8.33 6.40 -8.12
CA ASP A 118 -9.42 7.23 -8.64
C ASP A 118 -10.67 6.40 -8.94
N ALA A 119 -10.52 5.19 -9.52
CA ALA A 119 -11.62 4.27 -9.75
C ALA A 119 -12.29 3.83 -8.43
N GLY A 120 -11.50 3.46 -7.42
CA GLY A 120 -12.02 3.07 -6.11
C GLY A 120 -12.75 4.20 -5.38
N LEU A 121 -12.22 5.43 -5.45
CA LEU A 121 -12.87 6.62 -4.89
C LEU A 121 -14.15 7.01 -5.63
N ALA A 122 -14.23 6.71 -6.93
CA ALA A 122 -15.41 6.92 -7.76
C ALA A 122 -16.46 5.80 -7.68
N PHE A 123 -16.18 4.73 -6.92
CA PHE A 123 -17.01 3.52 -6.88
C PHE A 123 -17.22 2.89 -8.28
N ASP A 124 -16.21 3.00 -9.13
CA ASP A 124 -16.17 2.31 -10.42
C ASP A 124 -15.55 0.93 -10.21
N ASP A 125 -16.37 0.00 -9.68
CA ASP A 125 -15.96 -1.36 -9.32
C ASP A 125 -15.23 -2.05 -10.48
N CYS A 126 -15.75 -1.94 -11.70
CA CYS A 126 -15.14 -2.58 -12.88
C CYS A 126 -13.70 -2.10 -13.06
N LYS A 127 -13.47 -0.78 -13.13
CA LYS A 127 -12.10 -0.25 -13.32
C LYS A 127 -11.20 -0.51 -12.12
N PHE A 128 -11.75 -0.45 -10.91
CA PHE A 128 -11.00 -0.72 -9.69
C PHE A 128 -10.48 -2.17 -9.72
N PHE A 129 -11.38 -3.15 -9.83
CA PHE A 129 -11.02 -4.57 -9.81
C PHE A 129 -10.18 -4.99 -11.02
N ASP A 130 -10.42 -4.43 -12.21
CA ASP A 130 -9.61 -4.72 -13.41
C ASP A 130 -8.17 -4.19 -13.29
N GLY A 131 -7.95 -3.13 -12.51
CA GLY A 131 -6.62 -2.54 -12.32
C GLY A 131 -5.79 -3.23 -11.23
N LEU A 132 -6.42 -3.89 -10.25
CA LEU A 132 -5.72 -4.56 -9.14
C LEU A 132 -4.68 -5.60 -9.60
N PRO A 133 -4.94 -6.47 -10.59
CA PRO A 133 -3.93 -7.41 -11.10
C PRO A 133 -2.66 -6.72 -11.62
N VAL A 134 -2.79 -5.53 -12.21
CA VAL A 134 -1.65 -4.77 -12.73
C VAL A 134 -0.81 -4.22 -11.58
N ILE A 135 -1.46 -3.71 -10.52
CA ILE A 135 -0.76 -3.25 -9.31
C ILE A 135 -0.07 -4.43 -8.62
N TYR A 136 -0.72 -5.58 -8.53
CA TYR A 136 -0.15 -6.78 -7.96
C TYR A 136 1.15 -7.20 -8.66
N ASP A 137 1.15 -7.31 -10.00
CA ASP A 137 2.39 -7.69 -10.71
C ASP A 137 3.49 -6.64 -10.56
N ARG A 138 3.12 -5.34 -10.64
CA ARG A 138 4.08 -4.23 -10.57
C ARG A 138 4.70 -4.01 -9.19
N PHE A 139 3.95 -4.18 -8.12
CA PHE A 139 4.41 -3.81 -6.78
C PHE A 139 4.76 -5.03 -5.93
N VAL A 140 3.99 -6.11 -6.04
CA VAL A 140 4.19 -7.33 -5.24
C VAL A 140 5.11 -8.31 -5.98
N MET A 141 4.74 -8.73 -7.19
CA MET A 141 5.56 -9.72 -7.91
C MET A 141 6.91 -9.16 -8.35
N TYR A 142 6.96 -7.88 -8.76
CA TYR A 142 8.22 -7.21 -9.05
C TYR A 142 9.17 -7.20 -7.85
N PHE A 143 8.66 -6.95 -6.64
CA PHE A 143 9.48 -6.99 -5.42
C PHE A 143 10.16 -8.35 -5.27
N TRP A 144 9.40 -9.44 -5.36
CA TRP A 144 9.96 -10.80 -5.26
C TRP A 144 10.92 -11.14 -6.40
N LYS A 145 10.64 -10.70 -7.63
CA LYS A 145 11.52 -10.88 -8.79
C LYS A 145 12.86 -10.17 -8.58
N LYS A 146 12.83 -8.93 -8.06
CA LYS A 146 14.03 -8.15 -7.73
C LYS A 146 14.83 -8.84 -6.62
N TRP A 147 14.15 -9.24 -5.55
CA TRP A 147 14.79 -9.90 -4.40
C TRP A 147 15.44 -11.25 -4.75
N ALA A 148 14.84 -12.04 -5.65
CA ALA A 148 15.42 -13.30 -6.09
C ALA A 148 16.62 -13.16 -7.04
N ALA A 149 16.90 -11.95 -7.55
CA ALA A 149 18.01 -11.67 -8.46
C ALA A 149 19.26 -11.13 -7.74
N GLU A 150 19.15 -10.82 -6.45
CA GLU A 150 20.24 -10.39 -5.55
C GLU A 150 20.86 -11.59 -4.83
#